data_AF-A0AAW2VJ91-F1
#
_entry.id   AF-A0AAW2VJ91-F1
#
_cell.length_a   1.000
_cell.length_b   1.000
_cell.length_c   1.000
_cell.angle_alpha   90.00
_cell.angle_beta   90.00
_cell.angle_gamma   90.00
#
_symmetry.space_group_name_H-M   'P 1'
#
loop_
_entity.id
_entity.type
_entity.pdbx_description
1 polymer ?
#
loop_
_entity_poly.entity_id
_entity_poly.type
_entity_poly.pdbx_seq_one_letter_code
_entity_poly.pdbx_strand_id
1 'polypeptide(L)'
;MNQQRNQIVDAVVIARILGAALVVPILQVNVIWGDESEFSDIFDLDHFKNVLANDVRIVSSLPSTHLMTRPVEEKRTPLHVSPEWIRSRYLRRIKRDGVLLLRGLDSRLSKDLPSDLQKLRCKVAFHALRFAPHIQELGDKLTERMRSKGPYLALHLRMEKDVWVRTGCLPGLTPDSR
;
A
#
# COMPACT_ATOMS: atom_id res chain seq x y z
N MET A 1 4.51 -7.23 -2.11
CA MET A 1 4.50 -6.08 -1.19
C MET A 1 4.35 -4.71 -1.88
N ASN A 2 5.16 -4.35 -2.90
CA ASN A 2 5.08 -3.02 -3.55
C ASN A 2 3.68 -2.66 -4.09
N GLN A 3 2.93 -3.64 -4.61
CA GLN A 3 1.54 -3.43 -5.03
C GLN A 3 0.65 -3.05 -3.84
N GLN A 4 0.76 -3.76 -2.70
CA GLN A 4 -0.01 -3.45 -1.49
C GLN A 4 0.36 -2.08 -0.91
N ARG A 5 1.64 -1.68 -0.97
CA ARG A 5 2.09 -0.33 -0.59
C ARG A 5 1.34 0.76 -1.37
N ASN A 6 1.21 0.61 -2.69
CA ASN A 6 0.45 1.55 -3.52
C ASN A 6 -1.05 1.54 -3.19
N GLN A 7 -1.62 0.39 -2.85
CA GLN A 7 -3.01 0.29 -2.41
C GLN A 7 -3.25 1.02 -1.07
N ILE A 8 -2.31 0.95 -0.13
CA ILE A 8 -2.38 1.69 1.13
C ILE A 8 -2.34 3.21 0.86
N VAL A 9 -1.45 3.65 -0.02
CA VAL A 9 -1.38 5.06 -0.46
C VAL A 9 -2.72 5.52 -1.02
N ASP A 10 -3.32 4.74 -1.92
CA ASP A 10 -4.62 5.07 -2.52
C ASP A 10 -5.75 5.06 -1.49
N ALA A 11 -5.72 4.14 -0.52
CA ALA A 11 -6.71 4.07 0.56
C ALA A 11 -6.70 5.33 1.43
N VAL A 12 -5.52 5.88 1.76
CA VAL A 12 -5.41 7.15 2.50
C VAL A 12 -6.00 8.31 1.69
N VAL A 13 -5.70 8.39 0.40
CA VAL A 13 -6.24 9.45 -0.47
C VAL A 13 -7.77 9.33 -0.59
N ILE A 14 -8.30 8.11 -0.73
CA ILE A 14 -9.74 7.86 -0.76
C ILE A 14 -10.39 8.30 0.56
N ALA A 15 -9.79 7.97 1.71
CA ALA A 15 -10.29 8.40 3.02
C ALA A 15 -10.33 9.94 3.13
N ARG A 16 -9.30 10.63 2.63
CA ARG A 16 -9.25 12.10 2.55
C ARG A 16 -10.38 12.68 1.70
N ILE A 17 -10.65 12.11 0.52
CA ILE A 17 -11.72 12.54 -0.40
C ILE A 17 -13.10 12.42 0.27
N LEU A 18 -13.29 11.36 1.05
CA LEU A 18 -14.56 11.07 1.74
C LEU A 18 -14.72 11.81 3.07
N GLY A 19 -13.65 12.42 3.60
CA GLY A 19 -13.65 12.98 4.95
C GLY A 19 -13.85 11.92 6.04
N ALA A 20 -13.41 10.68 5.78
CA ALA A 20 -13.62 9.54 6.65
C ALA A 20 -12.35 9.19 7.43
N ALA A 21 -12.53 8.49 8.55
CA ALA A 21 -11.41 7.84 9.22
C ALA A 21 -10.96 6.59 8.44
N LEU A 22 -9.66 6.34 8.43
CA LEU A 22 -9.08 5.10 7.89
C LEU A 22 -8.79 4.14 9.03
N VAL A 23 -9.32 2.92 8.97
CA VAL A 23 -8.85 1.83 9.83
C VAL A 23 -7.53 1.32 9.26
N VAL A 24 -6.55 1.03 10.11
CA VAL A 24 -5.24 0.49 9.71
C VAL A 24 -5.44 -0.65 8.69
N PRO A 25 -4.78 -0.59 7.51
CA PRO A 25 -4.97 -1.59 6.47
C PRO A 25 -4.54 -2.98 6.91
N ILE A 26 -5.37 -3.98 6.58
CA ILE A 26 -5.03 -5.40 6.73
C ILE A 26 -4.28 -5.82 5.46
N LEU A 27 -3.07 -6.36 5.65
CA LEU A 27 -2.25 -6.84 4.54
C LEU A 27 -2.80 -8.17 4.01
N GLN A 28 -2.76 -8.35 2.70
CA GLN A 28 -3.13 -9.60 2.08
C GLN A 28 -1.97 -10.59 2.17
N VAL A 29 -2.23 -11.76 2.75
CA VAL A 29 -1.29 -12.88 2.75
C VAL A 29 -1.00 -13.31 1.32
N ASN A 30 0.27 -13.30 0.94
CA ASN A 30 0.66 -13.77 -0.38
C ASN A 30 0.73 -15.30 -0.38
N VAL A 31 -0.08 -15.95 -1.23
CA VAL A 31 -0.16 -17.41 -1.35
C VAL A 31 1.14 -18.10 -1.76
N ILE A 32 2.10 -17.37 -2.35
CA ILE A 32 3.41 -17.92 -2.75
C ILE A 32 4.38 -17.91 -1.56
N TRP A 33 4.41 -16.83 -0.80
CA TRP A 33 5.40 -16.60 0.26
C TRP A 33 4.89 -16.99 1.64
N GLY A 34 3.57 -17.15 1.82
CA GLY A 34 2.95 -17.46 3.11
C GLY A 34 3.17 -16.39 4.18
N ASP A 35 3.45 -15.15 3.77
CA ASP A 35 3.77 -14.06 4.67
C ASP A 35 2.50 -13.54 5.37
N GLU A 36 2.43 -13.79 6.68
CA GLU A 36 1.32 -13.41 7.57
C GLU A 36 1.59 -12.10 8.33
N SER A 37 2.67 -11.38 8.00
CA SER A 37 3.03 -10.12 8.64
C SER A 37 1.86 -9.12 8.61
N GLU A 38 1.59 -8.51 9.75
CA GLU A 38 0.63 -7.43 9.88
C GLU A 38 1.25 -6.07 9.50
N PHE A 39 0.43 -5.02 9.49
CA PHE A 39 0.91 -3.67 9.14
C PHE A 39 2.07 -3.22 10.02
N SER A 40 1.99 -3.44 11.34
CA SER A 40 3.00 -3.02 12.32
C SER A 40 4.29 -3.83 12.27
N ASP A 41 4.25 -5.04 11.72
CA ASP A 41 5.44 -5.86 11.52
C ASP A 41 6.32 -5.26 10.42
N ILE A 42 5.73 -4.55 9.46
CA ILE A 42 6.43 -3.99 8.30
C ILE A 42 6.64 -2.49 8.43
N PHE A 43 5.63 -1.75 8.88
CA PHE A 43 5.64 -0.29 8.93
C PHE A 43 5.48 0.24 10.36
N ASP A 44 6.13 1.36 10.63
CA ASP A 44 5.98 2.06 11.90
C ASP A 44 4.58 2.70 11.99
N LEU A 45 3.68 2.05 12.74
CA LEU A 45 2.28 2.45 12.85
C LEU A 45 2.11 3.80 13.55
N ASP A 46 2.90 4.08 14.59
CA ASP A 46 2.79 5.33 15.32
C ASP A 46 3.30 6.50 14.47
N HIS A 47 4.43 6.33 13.79
CA HIS A 47 4.91 7.29 12.79
C HIS A 47 3.88 7.52 11.68
N PHE A 48 3.27 6.46 11.15
CA PHE A 48 2.24 6.55 10.12
C PHE A 48 1.04 7.40 10.57
N LYS A 49 0.54 7.17 11.79
CA LYS A 49 -0.56 7.95 12.40
C LYS A 49 -0.16 9.40 12.63
N ASN A 50 1.04 9.63 13.17
CA ASN A 50 1.53 10.97 13.50
C ASN A 50 1.75 11.84 12.24
N VAL A 51 2.39 11.28 11.21
CA VAL A 51 2.66 12.02 9.95
C VAL A 51 1.36 12.44 9.26
N LEU A 52 0.30 11.64 9.37
CA LEU A 52 -0.98 11.86 8.68
C LEU A 52 -2.06 12.50 9.55
N ALA A 53 -1.76 12.86 10.80
CA ALA A 53 -2.74 13.34 11.78
C ALA A 53 -3.57 14.56 11.30
N ASN A 54 -2.96 15.43 10.49
CA ASN A 54 -3.62 16.62 9.93
C ASN A 54 -4.32 16.36 8.58
N ASP A 55 -4.13 15.18 7.99
CA ASP A 55 -4.68 14.83 6.67
C ASP A 55 -5.86 13.86 6.80
N VAL A 56 -5.68 12.77 7.54
CA VAL A 56 -6.66 11.69 7.69
C VAL A 56 -6.56 11.11 9.09
N ARG A 57 -7.69 10.98 9.77
CA ARG A 57 -7.75 10.28 11.07
C ARG A 57 -7.55 8.78 10.87
N ILE A 58 -6.48 8.22 11.42
CA ILE A 58 -6.19 6.78 11.36
C ILE A 58 -6.48 6.13 12.70
N VAL A 59 -7.23 5.03 12.69
CA VAL A 59 -7.61 4.26 13.88
C VAL A 59 -7.14 2.81 13.75
N SER A 60 -6.66 2.22 14.85
CA SER A 60 -6.11 0.85 14.83
C SER A 60 -7.19 -0.23 14.67
N SER A 61 -8.42 0.07 15.10
CA SER A 61 -9.56 -0.83 15.01
C SER A 61 -10.84 -0.03 14.79
N LEU A 62 -11.92 -0.71 14.38
CA LEU A 62 -13.26 -0.11 14.37
C LEU A 62 -13.68 0.29 15.79
N PRO A 63 -14.38 1.43 15.96
CA PRO A 63 -14.95 1.81 17.25
C PRO A 63 -15.96 0.76 17.72
N SER A 64 -16.15 0.66 19.04
CA SER A 64 -17.12 -0.28 19.65
C SER A 64 -18.54 -0.13 19.09
N THR A 65 -18.94 1.09 18.74
CA THR A 65 -20.23 1.41 18.09
C THR A 65 -20.41 0.77 16.72
N HIS A 66 -19.33 0.34 16.07
CA HIS A 66 -19.33 -0.23 14.73
C HIS A 66 -18.84 -1.68 14.66
N LEU A 67 -18.53 -2.31 15.79
CA LEU A 67 -18.03 -3.71 15.82
C LEU A 67 -19.06 -4.72 15.27
N MET A 68 -20.35 -4.45 15.47
CA MET A 68 -21.45 -5.28 14.94
C MET A 68 -21.89 -4.87 13.52
N THR A 69 -21.29 -3.81 12.96
CA THR A 69 -21.63 -3.34 11.62
C THR A 69 -20.97 -4.24 10.60
N ARG A 70 -21.77 -4.98 9.81
CA ARG A 70 -21.23 -5.77 8.70
C ARG A 70 -20.75 -4.81 7.60
N PRO A 71 -19.44 -4.78 7.29
CA PRO A 71 -18.92 -3.85 6.31
C PRO A 71 -19.51 -4.15 4.93
N VAL A 72 -19.87 -3.10 4.19
CA VAL A 72 -20.25 -3.26 2.79
C VAL A 72 -18.98 -3.37 1.96
N GLU A 73 -18.81 -4.52 1.31
CA GLU A 73 -17.68 -4.78 0.44
C GLU A 73 -17.90 -4.13 -0.93
N GLU A 74 -16.96 -3.28 -1.36
CA GLU A 74 -16.93 -2.77 -2.73
C GLU A 74 -15.93 -3.58 -3.56
N LYS A 75 -16.45 -4.32 -4.55
CA LYS A 75 -15.66 -5.16 -5.46
C LYS A 75 -15.57 -4.62 -6.88
N ARG A 76 -16.38 -3.62 -7.25
CA ARG A 76 -16.60 -3.22 -8.65
C ARG A 76 -16.15 -1.80 -8.93
N THR A 77 -15.12 -1.31 -8.24
CA THR A 77 -14.49 -0.03 -8.57
C THR A 77 -13.88 -0.11 -9.97
N PRO A 78 -14.28 0.76 -10.92
CA PRO A 78 -13.59 0.85 -12.20
C PRO A 78 -12.10 1.20 -12.02
N LEU A 79 -11.31 1.01 -13.07
CA LEU A 79 -9.92 1.47 -13.08
C LEU A 79 -9.89 3.00 -13.21
N HIS A 80 -8.89 3.63 -12.59
CA HIS A 80 -8.60 5.06 -12.72
C HIS A 80 -9.79 6.02 -12.44
N VAL A 81 -10.59 5.74 -11.42
CA VAL A 81 -11.71 6.59 -11.01
C VAL A 81 -11.24 7.95 -10.48
N SER A 82 -12.02 8.99 -10.79
CA SER A 82 -11.76 10.35 -10.32
C SER A 82 -12.22 10.57 -8.86
N PRO A 83 -11.73 11.62 -8.19
CA PRO A 83 -12.22 12.02 -6.86
C PRO A 83 -13.74 12.24 -6.80
N GLU A 84 -14.35 12.78 -7.84
CA GLU A 84 -15.79 13.03 -7.95
C GLU A 84 -16.57 11.72 -8.03
N TRP A 85 -16.05 10.75 -8.78
CA TRP A 85 -16.63 9.40 -8.83
C TRP A 85 -16.59 8.74 -7.45
N ILE A 86 -15.44 8.81 -6.76
CA ILE A 86 -15.28 8.29 -5.40
C ILE A 86 -16.31 8.93 -4.46
N ARG A 87 -16.42 10.27 -4.48
CA ARG A 87 -17.36 11.00 -3.64
C ARG A 87 -18.81 10.61 -3.95
N SER A 88 -19.22 10.60 -5.21
CA SER A 88 -20.61 10.29 -5.59
C SER A 88 -21.02 8.84 -5.29
N ARG A 89 -20.08 7.89 -5.40
CA ARG A 89 -20.33 6.46 -5.22
C ARG A 89 -20.19 6.00 -3.78
N TYR A 90 -19.11 6.38 -3.10
CA TYR A 90 -18.78 5.86 -1.76
C TYR A 90 -19.34 6.70 -0.64
N LEU A 91 -19.50 8.02 -0.80
CA LEU A 91 -20.00 8.86 0.28
C LEU A 91 -21.42 8.46 0.71
N ARG A 92 -22.28 8.10 -0.26
CA ARG A 92 -23.63 7.60 0.06
C ARG A 92 -23.59 6.26 0.81
N ARG A 93 -22.68 5.37 0.42
CA ARG A 93 -22.53 4.05 1.06
C ARG A 93 -22.02 4.18 2.48
N ILE A 94 -20.93 4.91 2.70
CA ILE A 94 -20.36 5.08 4.03
C ILE A 94 -21.31 5.82 4.99
N LYS A 95 -22.09 6.79 4.50
CA LYS A 95 -23.11 7.45 5.32
C LYS A 95 -24.26 6.54 5.73
N ARG A 96 -24.65 5.60 4.85
CA ARG A 96 -25.74 4.66 5.13
C ARG A 96 -25.28 3.50 6.02
N ASP A 97 -24.10 2.95 5.71
CA ASP A 97 -23.65 1.67 6.25
C ASP A 97 -22.60 1.86 7.38
N GLY A 98 -22.08 3.07 7.58
CA GLY A 98 -21.06 3.40 8.58
C GLY A 98 -19.65 2.91 8.26
N VAL A 99 -19.53 1.70 7.70
CA VAL A 99 -18.25 1.05 7.39
C VAL A 99 -18.22 0.57 5.94
N LEU A 100 -17.19 1.01 5.20
CA LEU A 100 -16.95 0.63 3.81
C LEU A 100 -15.65 -0.18 3.70
N LEU A 101 -15.74 -1.43 3.27
CA LEU A 101 -14.58 -2.28 3.03
C LEU A 101 -14.21 -2.25 1.55
N LEU A 102 -13.05 -1.66 1.25
CA LEU A 102 -12.49 -1.61 -0.09
C LEU A 102 -11.49 -2.75 -0.27
N ARG A 103 -11.67 -3.58 -1.29
CA ARG A 103 -10.71 -4.62 -1.67
C ARG A 103 -10.21 -4.39 -3.09
N GLY A 104 -8.98 -4.82 -3.36
CA GLY A 104 -8.43 -4.80 -4.72
C GLY A 104 -8.31 -3.39 -5.30
N LEU A 105 -7.72 -2.47 -4.53
CA LEU A 105 -7.52 -1.07 -4.91
C LEU A 105 -6.43 -0.85 -5.96
N ASP A 106 -5.81 -1.91 -6.49
CA ASP A 106 -4.78 -1.79 -7.51
C ASP A 106 -5.29 -1.00 -8.72
N SER A 107 -4.58 0.09 -9.02
CA SER A 107 -4.84 0.96 -10.16
C SER A 107 -6.27 1.51 -10.24
N ARG A 108 -6.99 1.54 -9.10
CA ARG A 108 -8.37 2.05 -9.04
C ARG A 108 -8.43 3.56 -8.97
N LEU A 109 -7.55 4.22 -8.22
CA LEU A 109 -7.54 5.69 -8.16
C LEU A 109 -6.83 6.27 -9.40
N SER A 110 -7.41 7.32 -9.99
CA SER A 110 -6.78 8.06 -11.09
C SER A 110 -5.36 8.54 -10.72
N LYS A 111 -4.48 8.65 -11.72
CA LYS A 111 -3.17 9.29 -11.57
C LYS A 111 -3.25 10.80 -11.68
N ASP A 112 -4.24 11.30 -12.40
CA ASP A 112 -4.54 12.71 -12.52
C ASP A 112 -5.39 13.13 -11.32
N LEU A 113 -4.73 13.75 -10.34
CA LEU A 113 -5.32 14.19 -9.08
C LEU A 113 -5.04 15.69 -8.88
N PRO A 114 -5.97 16.43 -8.25
CA PRO A 114 -5.71 17.76 -7.75
C PRO A 114 -4.42 17.84 -6.91
N SER A 115 -3.76 18.99 -6.95
CA SER A 115 -2.41 19.18 -6.38
C SER A 115 -2.32 18.79 -4.89
N ASP A 116 -3.35 19.09 -4.10
CA ASP A 116 -3.42 18.74 -2.67
C ASP A 116 -3.46 17.21 -2.47
N LEU A 117 -4.29 16.50 -3.25
CA LEU A 117 -4.38 15.04 -3.19
C LEU A 117 -3.12 14.36 -3.72
N GLN A 118 -2.49 14.92 -4.75
CA GLN A 118 -1.22 14.42 -5.26
C GLN A 118 -0.09 14.60 -4.25
N LYS A 119 -0.04 15.75 -3.54
CA LYS A 119 0.89 15.98 -2.43
C LYS A 119 0.68 14.97 -1.30
N LEU A 120 -0.58 14.71 -0.92
CA LEU A 120 -0.90 13.68 0.07
C LEU A 120 -0.44 12.30 -0.40
N ARG A 121 -0.69 11.93 -1.67
CA ARG A 121 -0.24 10.66 -2.24
C ARG A 121 1.27 10.47 -2.09
N CYS A 122 2.05 11.49 -2.43
CA CYS A 122 3.50 11.49 -2.26
C CYS A 122 3.90 11.45 -0.77
N LYS A 123 3.25 12.23 0.08
CA LYS A 123 3.50 12.24 1.53
C LYS A 123 3.33 10.85 2.13
N VAL A 124 2.25 10.15 1.79
CA VAL A 124 2.01 8.79 2.27
C VAL A 124 3.09 7.84 1.74
N ALA A 125 3.37 7.91 0.43
CA ALA A 125 4.30 7.01 -0.22
C ALA A 125 5.72 7.14 0.33
N PHE A 126 6.23 8.36 0.52
CA PHE A 126 7.64 8.61 0.82
C PHE A 126 7.94 8.96 2.27
N HIS A 127 6.96 9.44 3.04
CA HIS A 127 7.18 9.88 4.42
C HIS A 127 6.40 9.06 5.45
N ALA A 128 5.11 8.76 5.20
CA ALA A 128 4.29 8.07 6.20
C ALA A 128 4.58 6.57 6.27
N LEU A 129 4.76 5.91 5.11
CA LEU A 129 5.09 4.48 5.03
C LEU A 129 6.58 4.22 5.27
N ARG A 130 7.00 4.50 6.49
CA ARG A 130 8.33 4.19 7.02
C ARG A 130 8.36 2.76 7.54
N PHE A 131 9.43 2.02 7.26
CA PHE A 131 9.59 0.68 7.82
C PHE A 131 9.64 0.69 9.34
N ALA A 132 9.17 -0.38 9.97
CA ALA A 132 9.23 -0.57 11.42
C ALA A 132 10.68 -0.45 11.93
N PRO A 133 10.91 0.06 13.16
CA PRO A 133 12.26 0.33 13.67
C PRO A 133 13.22 -0.84 13.55
N HIS A 134 12.78 -2.07 13.87
CA HIS A 134 13.62 -3.26 13.80
C HIS A 134 14.11 -3.58 12.37
N ILE A 135 13.30 -3.31 11.33
CA ILE A 135 13.70 -3.47 9.92
C ILE A 135 14.72 -2.41 9.54
N GLN A 136 14.51 -1.17 9.97
CA GLN A 136 15.44 -0.07 9.69
C GLN A 136 16.79 -0.31 10.35
N GLU A 137 16.80 -0.67 11.64
CA GLU A 137 18.02 -0.98 12.37
C GLU A 137 18.81 -2.12 11.71
N LEU A 138 18.12 -3.15 11.21
CA LEU A 138 18.77 -4.23 10.47
C LEU A 138 19.39 -3.72 9.16
N GLY A 139 18.65 -2.90 8.40
CA GLY A 139 19.14 -2.29 7.16
C GLY A 139 20.33 -1.35 7.37
N ASP A 140 20.31 -0.58 8.45
CA ASP A 140 21.37 0.35 8.83
C ASP A 140 22.63 -0.42 9.23
N LYS A 141 22.52 -1.47 10.05
CA LYS A 141 23.64 -2.35 10.42
C LYS A 141 24.29 -3.00 9.20
N LEU A 142 23.48 -3.48 8.24
CA LEU A 142 23.99 -4.06 6.99
C LEU A 142 24.73 -3.00 6.16
N THR A 143 24.14 -1.82 6.04
CA THR A 143 24.73 -0.69 5.31
C THR A 143 26.05 -0.24 5.92
N GLU A 144 26.10 -0.09 7.24
CA GLU A 144 27.30 0.29 7.99
C GLU A 144 28.44 -0.72 7.76
N ARG A 145 28.13 -2.02 7.83
CA ARG A 145 29.11 -3.08 7.60
C ARG A 145 29.66 -3.08 6.17
N MET A 146 28.83 -2.78 5.17
CA MET A 146 29.31 -2.66 3.78
C MET A 146 30.19 -1.41 3.63
N ARG A 147 29.76 -0.25 4.16
CA ARG A 147 30.53 1.00 4.10
C ARG A 147 31.88 0.88 4.79
N SER A 148 31.97 0.13 5.89
CA SER A 148 33.23 -0.08 6.60
C SER A 148 34.26 -0.87 5.77
N LYS A 149 33.86 -1.48 4.65
CA LYS A 149 34.74 -2.18 3.70
C LYS A 149 35.08 -1.35 2.47
N GLY A 150 34.48 -0.17 2.31
CA GLY A 150 34.67 0.74 1.20
C GLY A 150 33.37 1.15 0.51
N PRO A 151 33.44 1.98 -0.55
CA PRO A 151 32.29 2.31 -1.38
C PRO A 151 31.68 1.04 -2.00
N TYR A 152 30.34 1.01 -2.11
CA TYR A 152 29.62 -0.13 -2.70
C TYR A 152 28.50 0.35 -3.63
N LEU A 153 28.10 -0.54 -4.55
CA LEU A 153 26.95 -0.37 -5.44
C LEU A 153 25.84 -1.32 -5.00
N ALA A 154 24.62 -0.80 -4.85
CA ALA A 154 23.43 -1.62 -4.58
C ALA A 154 22.57 -1.72 -5.85
N LEU A 155 22.26 -2.94 -6.28
CA LEU A 155 21.45 -3.22 -7.46
C LEU A 155 20.27 -4.11 -7.09
N HIS A 156 19.04 -3.65 -7.33
CA HIS A 156 17.83 -4.44 -7.14
C HIS A 156 17.45 -5.13 -8.46
N LEU A 157 17.78 -6.42 -8.56
CA LEU A 157 17.44 -7.27 -9.71
C LEU A 157 16.12 -7.98 -9.44
N ARG A 158 15.10 -7.72 -10.26
CA ARG A 158 13.80 -8.40 -10.16
C ARG A 158 13.73 -9.55 -11.16
N MET A 159 14.07 -10.75 -10.68
CA MET A 159 14.24 -11.95 -11.51
C MET A 159 13.10 -12.97 -11.37
N GLU A 160 11.89 -12.51 -11.05
CA GLU A 160 10.71 -13.36 -10.87
C GLU A 160 10.19 -13.87 -12.22
N LYS A 161 9.65 -15.10 -12.27
CA LYS A 161 9.22 -15.76 -13.52
C LYS A 161 8.21 -14.91 -14.32
N ASP A 162 7.35 -14.14 -13.65
CA ASP A 162 6.40 -13.20 -14.27
C ASP A 162 7.09 -12.02 -14.99
N VAL A 163 8.30 -11.64 -14.57
CA VAL A 163 9.14 -10.65 -15.25
C VAL A 163 9.87 -11.28 -16.43
N TRP A 164 10.42 -12.50 -16.26
CA TRP A 164 11.11 -13.22 -17.33
C TRP A 164 10.20 -13.60 -18.50
N VAL A 165 8.96 -14.01 -18.24
CA VAL A 165 8.01 -14.34 -19.32
C VAL A 165 7.71 -13.10 -20.19
N ARG A 166 7.84 -11.88 -19.63
CA ARG A 166 7.68 -10.62 -20.38
C ARG A 166 8.91 -10.23 -21.19
N THR A 167 10.08 -10.79 -20.93
CA THR A 167 11.30 -10.50 -21.71
C THR A 167 11.37 -11.31 -23.01
N GLY A 168 10.46 -12.27 -23.21
CA GLY A 168 10.42 -13.10 -24.42
C GLY A 168 11.55 -14.11 -24.52
N CYS A 169 12.39 -14.26 -23.49
CA CYS A 169 13.38 -15.33 -23.43
C CYS A 169 12.67 -16.67 -23.17
N LEU A 170 12.83 -17.61 -24.11
CA LEU A 170 12.42 -18.99 -23.91
C LEU A 170 13.25 -19.61 -22.78
N PRO A 171 12.65 -20.30 -21.79
CA PRO A 171 13.37 -20.87 -20.65
C PRO A 171 14.22 -22.12 -20.99
N GLY A 172 14.63 -22.28 -22.25
CA GLY A 172 15.38 -23.44 -22.72
C GLY A 172 16.51 -23.01 -23.66
N LEU A 173 17.71 -22.83 -23.12
CA LEU A 173 18.92 -23.15 -23.88
C LEU A 173 19.06 -24.67 -23.83
N THR A 174 18.45 -25.39 -24.77
CA THR A 174 18.73 -26.82 -24.98
C THR A 174 20.02 -27.01 -25.78
N PRO A 175 20.75 -28.13 -25.60
CA PRO A 175 22.12 -28.30 -26.09
C PRO A 175 22.30 -28.46 -27.61
N ASP A 176 21.23 -28.39 -28.41
CA ASP A 176 21.29 -28.71 -29.85
C ASP A 176 21.61 -27.49 -30.74
N SER A 177 22.33 -26.50 -30.21
CA SER A 177 22.96 -25.45 -31.03
C SER A 177 24.46 -25.75 -31.20
N ARG A 178 24.76 -26.72 -32.07
CA ARG A 178 26.05 -26.88 -32.76
C ARG A 178 25.81 -27.03 -34.25
#